data_AF-A0A920IB67-F1
#
_entry.id   AF-A0A920IB67-F1
#
_cell.length_a   1.000
_cell.length_b   1.000
_cell.length_c   1.000
_cell.angle_alpha   90.00
_cell.angle_beta   90.00
_cell.angle_gamma   90.00
#
_symmetry.space_group_name_H-M   'P 1'
#
loop_
_entity.id
_entity.type
_entity.pdbx_description
1 polymer ?
#
loop_
_entity_poly.entity_id
_entity_poly.type
_entity_poly.pdbx_seq_one_letter_code
_entity_poly.pdbx_strand_id
1 'polypeptide(L)'
;MDGYAARVADITNVPISLPQVGVSAAGNSYNSPLLEGQLVLRIFTGAVIPDGCDTIILQEDTQTVNDKIQINERPKLAQFIRKPGLDFSAGQKIISKSSLITARACALIALAGIDEISVVRNQK
;
A
#
# COMPACT_ATOMS: atom_id res chain seq x y z
N MET A 1 5.80 1.95 -2.44
CA MET A 1 7.17 1.76 -2.92
C MET A 1 7.15 0.59 -3.88
N ASP A 2 8.01 0.64 -4.90
CA ASP A 2 8.16 -0.45 -5.85
C ASP A 2 9.17 -1.44 -5.28
N GLY A 3 8.84 -2.73 -5.31
CA GLY A 3 9.59 -3.70 -4.55
C GLY A 3 9.04 -5.10 -4.66
N TYR A 4 9.22 -5.86 -3.58
CA TYR A 4 8.76 -7.23 -3.46
C TYR A 4 7.96 -7.40 -2.17
N ALA A 5 6.70 -7.79 -2.30
CA ALA A 5 5.86 -8.17 -1.17
C ALA A 5 6.21 -9.59 -0.72
N ALA A 6 6.31 -9.77 0.59
CA ALA A 6 6.69 -11.05 1.20
C ALA A 6 6.11 -11.19 2.61
N ARG A 7 6.33 -12.37 3.18
CA ARG A 7 6.18 -12.64 4.62
C ARG A 7 7.52 -12.45 5.32
N VAL A 8 7.59 -11.57 6.32
CA VAL A 8 8.81 -11.37 7.14
C VAL A 8 9.26 -12.69 7.79
N ALA A 9 8.31 -13.56 8.15
CA ALA A 9 8.59 -14.86 8.75
C ALA A 9 9.37 -15.79 7.81
N ASP A 10 9.19 -15.67 6.50
CA ASP A 10 9.87 -16.51 5.50
C ASP A 10 11.31 -16.04 5.23
N ILE A 11 11.64 -14.80 5.61
CA ILE A 11 12.97 -14.19 5.49
C ILE A 11 13.74 -14.47 6.79
N THR A 12 14.23 -15.70 6.94
CA THR A 12 14.87 -16.17 8.18
C THR A 12 16.32 -15.69 8.30
N ASN A 13 17.12 -15.88 7.25
CA ASN A 13 18.51 -15.46 7.13
C ASN A 13 18.66 -14.57 5.90
N VAL A 14 19.60 -13.62 5.93
CA VAL A 14 19.98 -12.83 4.75
C VAL A 14 21.48 -12.97 4.49
N PRO A 15 21.93 -13.03 3.23
CA PRO A 15 21.10 -12.98 2.03
C PRO A 15 20.28 -14.27 1.81
N ILE A 16 19.10 -14.13 1.20
CA ILE A 16 18.23 -15.26 0.83
C ILE A 16 17.63 -15.04 -0.55
N SER A 17 17.59 -16.09 -1.37
CA SER A 17 17.04 -16.04 -2.73
C SER A 17 15.70 -16.74 -2.82
N LEU A 18 14.65 -15.97 -3.06
CA LEU A 18 13.26 -16.42 -3.08
C LEU A 18 12.69 -16.40 -4.51
N PRO A 19 11.87 -17.38 -4.94
CA PRO A 19 11.20 -17.32 -6.23
C PRO A 19 10.16 -16.20 -6.27
N GLN A 20 10.07 -15.51 -7.41
CA GLN A 20 8.97 -14.60 -7.69
C GLN A 20 7.78 -15.39 -8.27
N VAL A 21 6.61 -15.32 -7.63
CA VAL A 21 5.43 -16.13 -8.03
C VAL A 21 4.32 -15.31 -8.70
N GLY A 22 4.55 -14.02 -8.91
CA GLY A 22 3.55 -13.14 -9.51
C GLY A 22 3.88 -11.66 -9.37
N VAL A 23 2.92 -10.83 -9.79
CA VAL A 23 3.00 -9.37 -9.83
C VAL A 23 1.69 -8.78 -9.32
N SER A 24 1.76 -7.75 -8.48
CA SER A 24 0.63 -6.91 -8.04
C SER A 24 0.88 -5.45 -8.40
N ALA A 25 -0.05 -4.84 -9.14
CA ALA A 25 0.05 -3.45 -9.60
C ALA A 25 -1.24 -2.67 -9.27
N ALA A 26 -1.16 -1.34 -9.27
CA ALA A 26 -2.35 -0.49 -9.11
C ALA A 26 -3.38 -0.81 -10.20
N GLY A 27 -4.61 -1.12 -9.80
CA GLY A 27 -5.69 -1.54 -10.72
C GLY A 27 -5.61 -2.99 -11.22
N ASN A 28 -4.53 -3.72 -10.93
CA ASN A 28 -4.37 -5.14 -11.28
C ASN A 28 -3.73 -5.91 -10.11
N SER A 29 -4.57 -6.27 -9.15
CA SER A 29 -4.13 -6.92 -7.91
C SER A 29 -3.85 -8.41 -8.12
N TYR A 30 -2.85 -8.93 -7.40
CA TYR A 30 -2.66 -10.37 -7.29
C TYR A 30 -3.69 -10.95 -6.31
N ASN A 31 -4.59 -11.79 -6.80
CA ASN A 31 -5.78 -12.26 -6.05
C ASN A 31 -5.61 -13.62 -5.39
N SER A 32 -4.46 -14.29 -5.56
CA SER A 32 -4.17 -15.54 -4.87
C SER A 32 -3.45 -15.24 -3.55
N PRO A 33 -3.75 -15.94 -2.46
CA PRO A 33 -3.01 -15.77 -1.22
C PRO A 33 -1.57 -16.27 -1.40
N LEU A 34 -0.62 -15.53 -0.85
CA LEU A 34 0.74 -16.01 -0.68
C LEU A 34 0.78 -16.93 0.54
N LEU A 35 0.73 -18.24 0.26
CA LEU A 35 0.85 -19.27 1.30
C LEU A 35 2.25 -19.27 1.93
N GLU A 36 2.39 -20.03 3.01
CA GLU A 36 3.70 -20.31 3.59
C GLU A 36 4.65 -20.91 2.57
N GLY A 37 5.89 -20.44 2.64
CA GLY A 37 6.93 -20.85 1.71
C GLY A 37 7.60 -19.60 1.20
N GLN A 38 8.86 -19.45 1.59
CA GLN A 38 9.93 -18.66 0.99
C GLN A 38 9.69 -18.21 -0.48
N LEU A 39 8.79 -17.27 -0.69
CA LEU A 39 8.32 -16.77 -1.98
C LEU A 39 8.13 -15.26 -1.90
N VAL A 40 8.20 -14.59 -3.05
CA VAL A 40 7.92 -13.14 -3.16
C VAL A 40 6.99 -12.82 -4.32
N LEU A 41 6.30 -11.69 -4.21
CA LEU A 41 5.49 -11.11 -5.29
C LEU A 41 6.08 -9.76 -5.67
N ARG A 42 6.31 -9.52 -6.96
CA ARG A 42 6.65 -8.17 -7.42
C ARG A 42 5.48 -7.25 -7.11
N ILE A 43 5.75 -6.10 -6.50
CA ILE A 43 4.70 -5.13 -6.17
C ILE A 43 5.11 -3.72 -6.59
N PHE A 44 4.14 -2.98 -7.11
CA PHE A 44 4.31 -1.58 -7.50
C PHE A 44 3.53 -0.64 -6.58
N THR A 45 3.96 0.61 -6.53
CA THR A 45 3.37 1.64 -5.68
C THR A 45 1.89 1.84 -6.01
N GLY A 46 1.07 1.85 -4.96
CA GLY A 46 -0.39 1.96 -5.08
C GLY A 46 -1.10 0.63 -5.30
N ALA A 47 -0.38 -0.49 -5.46
CA ALA A 47 -0.99 -1.81 -5.48
C ALA A 47 -1.54 -2.21 -4.11
N VAL A 48 -2.56 -3.06 -4.11
CA VAL A 48 -3.05 -3.73 -2.90
C VAL A 48 -2.00 -4.74 -2.44
N ILE A 49 -1.75 -4.78 -1.13
CA ILE A 49 -0.89 -5.80 -0.52
C ILE A 49 -1.58 -7.15 -0.69
N PRO A 50 -0.94 -8.13 -1.37
CA PRO A 50 -1.53 -9.45 -1.53
C PRO A 50 -1.76 -10.15 -0.19
N ASP A 51 -2.82 -10.96 -0.12
CA ASP A 51 -3.13 -11.73 1.08
C ASP A 51 -1.94 -12.61 1.48
N GLY A 52 -1.64 -12.61 2.78
CA GLY A 52 -0.48 -13.31 3.34
C GLY A 52 0.81 -12.50 3.35
N CYS A 53 0.95 -11.41 2.59
CA CYS A 53 2.14 -10.54 2.69
C CYS A 53 2.01 -9.53 3.84
N ASP A 54 3.10 -9.30 4.57
CA ASP A 54 3.14 -8.40 5.73
C ASP A 54 4.28 -7.37 5.67
N THR A 55 5.04 -7.33 4.58
CA THR A 55 6.10 -6.34 4.34
C THR A 55 6.37 -6.13 2.86
N ILE A 56 7.05 -5.03 2.52
CA ILE A 56 7.62 -4.77 1.20
C ILE A 56 9.13 -4.57 1.34
N ILE A 57 9.91 -5.28 0.54
CA ILE A 57 11.35 -5.07 0.36
C ILE A 57 11.54 -4.13 -0.83
N LEU A 58 12.35 -3.07 -0.67
CA LEU A 58 12.66 -2.17 -1.77
C LEU A 58 13.41 -2.91 -2.89
N GLN A 59 13.11 -2.58 -4.14
CA GLN A 59 13.81 -3.19 -5.27
C GLN A 59 15.32 -2.92 -5.22
N GLU A 60 15.70 -1.76 -4.67
CA GLU A 60 17.10 -1.33 -4.48
C GLU A 60 17.86 -2.24 -3.50
N ASP A 61 17.16 -2.87 -2.56
CA ASP A 61 17.73 -3.79 -1.57
C ASP A 61 17.71 -5.26 -2.05
N THR A 62 17.36 -5.47 -3.32
CA THR A 62 17.27 -6.79 -3.95
C THR A 62 18.08 -6.88 -5.23
N GLN A 63 18.38 -8.10 -5.64
CA GLN A 63 18.99 -8.39 -6.93
C GLN A 63 18.45 -9.69 -7.51
N THR A 64 18.36 -9.78 -8.84
CA THR A 64 17.97 -11.03 -9.50
C THR A 64 19.19 -11.94 -9.65
N VAL A 65 19.13 -13.15 -9.09
CA VAL A 65 20.18 -14.17 -9.16
C VAL A 65 19.55 -15.52 -9.46
N ASN A 66 19.95 -16.15 -10.57
CA ASN A 66 19.44 -17.46 -11.01
C ASN A 66 17.90 -17.54 -11.01
N ASP A 67 17.25 -16.55 -11.65
CA ASP A 67 15.79 -16.41 -11.75
C ASP A 67 15.04 -16.27 -10.41
N LYS A 68 15.77 -15.98 -9.33
CA LYS A 68 15.22 -15.69 -8.00
C LYS A 68 15.58 -14.27 -7.58
N ILE A 69 14.81 -13.75 -6.63
CA ILE A 69 15.04 -12.45 -6.02
C ILE A 69 15.85 -12.68 -4.75
N GLN A 70 17.10 -12.26 -4.77
CA GLN A 70 17.95 -12.24 -3.59
C GLN A 70 17.65 -10.98 -2.78
N ILE A 71 17.29 -11.18 -1.52
CA ILE A 71 17.07 -10.14 -0.52
C ILE A 71 18.33 -10.05 0.32
N ASN A 72 18.95 -8.87 0.37
CA ASN A 72 20.23 -8.66 1.05
C ASN A 72 20.07 -8.19 2.51
N GLU A 73 18.96 -7.52 2.82
CA GLU A 73 18.67 -7.01 4.17
C GLU A 73 17.29 -7.49 4.63
N ARG A 74 17.18 -7.83 5.91
CA ARG A 74 15.92 -8.32 6.47
C ARG A 74 14.97 -7.15 6.72
N PRO A 75 13.77 -7.13 6.12
CA PRO A 75 12.81 -6.06 6.34
C PRO A 75 12.14 -6.18 7.72
N LYS A 76 11.62 -5.05 8.21
CA LYS A 76 10.75 -4.99 9.40
C LYS A 76 9.31 -5.38 9.03
N LEU A 77 8.55 -5.78 10.05
CA LEU A 77 7.10 -6.01 9.92
C LEU A 77 6.38 -4.72 9.50
N ALA A 78 5.45 -4.84 8.55
CA ALA A 78 4.68 -3.75 7.97
C ALA A 78 5.52 -2.62 7.34
N GLN A 79 6.78 -2.90 6.97
CA GLN A 79 7.64 -1.93 6.33
C GLN A 79 7.10 -1.53 4.96
N PHE A 80 7.04 -0.21 4.71
CA PHE A 80 6.50 0.43 3.50
C PHE A 80 5.04 0.09 3.15
N ILE A 81 4.28 -0.54 4.07
CA ILE A 81 2.83 -0.76 3.92
C ILE A 81 2.07 0.46 4.45
N ARG A 82 1.21 1.04 3.61
CA ARG A 82 0.25 2.06 4.04
C ARG A 82 -1.02 1.37 4.54
N LYS A 83 -1.33 1.56 5.82
CA LYS A 83 -2.53 0.96 6.44
C LYS A 83 -3.81 1.68 5.96
N PRO A 84 -4.95 0.97 5.89
CA PRO A 84 -6.24 1.61 5.68
C PRO A 84 -6.48 2.72 6.72
N GLY A 85 -7.01 3.85 6.26
CA GLY A 85 -7.32 4.99 7.13
C GLY A 85 -6.13 5.84 7.58
N LEU A 86 -4.95 5.67 6.96
CA LEU A 86 -3.74 6.45 7.28
C LEU A 86 -3.96 7.96 7.13
N ASP A 87 -4.66 8.40 6.09
CA ASP A 87 -4.96 9.81 5.86
C ASP A 87 -6.14 10.28 6.71
N PHE A 88 -7.25 9.53 6.68
CA PHE A 88 -8.41 9.73 7.54
C PHE A 88 -9.25 8.45 7.66
N SER A 89 -9.93 8.31 8.79
CA SER A 89 -10.78 7.15 9.09
C SER A 89 -12.25 7.40 8.73
N ALA A 90 -13.00 6.33 8.48
CA ALA A 90 -14.45 6.42 8.31
C ALA A 90 -15.10 7.06 9.56
N GLY A 91 -16.00 8.03 9.33
CA GLY A 91 -16.65 8.78 10.40
C GLY A 91 -15.81 9.92 11.00
N GLN A 92 -14.55 10.08 10.60
CA GLN A 92 -13.74 11.22 11.03
C GLN A 92 -14.30 12.52 10.45
N LYS A 93 -14.43 13.54 11.30
CA LYS A 93 -14.79 14.88 10.86
C LYS A 93 -13.60 15.51 10.13
N ILE A 94 -13.75 15.69 8.81
CA ILE A 94 -12.72 16.29 7.94
C ILE A 94 -12.96 17.79 7.67
N ILE A 95 -14.21 18.25 7.78
CA ILE A 95 -14.61 19.66 7.63
C ILE A 95 -15.62 20.01 8.73
N SER A 96 -15.48 21.18 9.33
CA SER A 96 -16.41 21.67 10.35
C SER A 96 -17.57 22.45 9.74
N LYS A 97 -18.71 22.46 10.44
CA LYS A 97 -19.84 23.33 10.08
C LYS A 97 -19.36 24.79 10.05
N SER A 98 -19.88 25.55 9.08
CA SER A 98 -19.53 26.96 8.85
C SER A 98 -18.09 27.22 8.40
N SER A 99 -17.34 26.18 8.00
CA SER A 99 -16.06 26.37 7.31
C SER A 99 -16.26 26.96 5.91
N LEU A 100 -15.40 27.90 5.53
CA LEU A 100 -15.33 28.39 4.15
C LEU A 100 -14.81 27.28 3.23
N ILE A 101 -15.52 27.02 2.13
CA ILE A 101 -15.13 26.02 1.14
C ILE A 101 -14.07 26.63 0.21
N THR A 102 -12.81 26.32 0.49
CA THR A 102 -11.65 26.68 -0.35
C THR A 102 -11.31 25.57 -1.34
N ALA A 103 -10.39 25.80 -2.28
CA ALA A 103 -9.89 24.76 -3.18
C ALA A 103 -9.35 23.52 -2.43
N ARG A 104 -8.69 23.72 -1.28
CA ARG A 104 -8.23 22.63 -0.42
C ARG A 104 -9.38 21.85 0.20
N ALA A 105 -10.45 22.53 0.60
CA ALA A 105 -11.65 21.87 1.13
C ALA A 105 -12.32 21.03 0.04
N CYS A 106 -12.45 21.55 -1.19
CA CYS A 106 -12.97 20.79 -2.34
C CYS A 106 -12.15 19.52 -2.60
N ALA A 107 -10.81 19.62 -2.59
CA ALA A 107 -9.95 18.45 -2.78
C ALA A 107 -10.17 17.39 -1.69
N LEU A 108 -10.33 17.80 -0.43
CA LEU A 108 -10.57 16.89 0.69
C LEU A 108 -11.94 16.20 0.59
N ILE A 109 -12.97 16.92 0.16
CA ILE A 109 -14.32 16.39 -0.09
C ILE A 109 -14.27 15.33 -1.20
N ALA A 110 -13.59 15.64 -2.31
CA ALA A 110 -13.43 14.70 -3.42
C ALA A 110 -12.62 13.45 -3.02
N LEU A 111 -11.56 13.60 -2.23
CA LEU A 111 -10.78 12.47 -1.70
C LEU A 111 -11.61 11.57 -0.78
N ALA A 112 -12.61 12.13 -0.09
CA ALA A 112 -13.55 11.37 0.73
C ALA A 112 -14.65 10.67 -0.09
N GLY A 113 -14.66 10.82 -1.42
CA GLY A 113 -15.67 10.25 -2.30
C GLY A 113 -17.05 10.91 -2.17
N ILE A 114 -17.10 12.19 -1.81
CA ILE A 114 -18.33 12.96 -1.65
C ILE A 114 -18.48 13.89 -2.85
N ASP A 115 -19.56 13.72 -3.62
CA ASP A 115 -19.80 14.51 -4.83
C ASP A 115 -20.49 15.84 -4.54
N GLU A 116 -21.37 15.87 -3.54
CA GLU A 116 -22.17 17.03 -3.17
C GLU A 116 -22.14 17.28 -1.66
N ILE A 117 -22.14 18.55 -1.26
CA ILE A 117 -22.20 18.97 0.14
C ILE A 117 -23.30 20.00 0.36
N SER A 118 -23.94 19.95 1.53
CA SER A 118 -24.85 20.99 1.96
C SER A 118 -24.07 22.25 2.38
N VAL A 119 -24.40 23.37 1.76
CA VAL A 119 -23.84 24.69 2.10
C VAL A 119 -24.94 25.63 2.57
N VAL A 120 -24.55 26.68 3.30
CA VAL A 120 -25.49 27.74 3.68
C VAL A 120 -25.86 28.52 2.43
N ARG A 121 -27.16 28.79 2.24
CA ARG A 121 -27.66 29.62 1.15
C ARG A 121 -27.03 31.01 1.24
N ASN A 122 -26.57 31.52 0.11
CA ASN A 122 -26.09 32.89 0.02
C ASN A 122 -27.24 33.85 0.38
N GLN A 123 -27.03 34.68 1.39
CA GLN A 123 -27.97 35.71 1.81
C GLN A 123 -27.72 36.91 0.89
N LYS A 124 -28.30 36.87 -0.32
CA LYS A 124 -28.41 38.01 -1.22
C LYS A 124 -29.86 38.45 -1.30
#